data_AF-A0A6F8XAN7-F1
#
_entry.id   AF-A0A6F8XAN7-F1
#
_cell.length_a   1.000
_cell.length_b   1.000
_cell.length_c   1.000
_cell.angle_alpha   90.00
_cell.angle_beta   90.00
_cell.angle_gamma   90.00
#
_symmetry.space_group_name_H-M   'P 1'
#
loop_
_entity.id
_entity.type
_entity.pdbx_description
1 polymer ?
#
loop_
_entity_poly.entity_id
_entity_poly.type
_entity_poly.pdbx_seq_one_letter_code
_entity_poly.pdbx_strand_id
1 'polypeptide(L)' 'MLGFGLPNAQVDIAKLHGRQLRRLHPHIEASSRLGDALTRWKLPPLTWPSVVSEATASALLYLRLQREIALTA' A
#
# COMPACT_ATOMS: atom_id res chain seq x y z
N MET A 1 -20.73 -22.82 17.61
CA MET A 1 -21.07 -21.91 16.50
C MET A 1 -19.83 -21.68 15.66
N LEU A 2 -19.78 -22.17 14.42
CA LEU A 2 -18.76 -21.79 13.45
C LEU A 2 -19.06 -20.36 12.99
N GLY A 3 -18.66 -19.40 13.81
CA GLY A 3 -18.81 -17.99 13.50
C GLY A 3 -17.97 -17.67 12.28
N PHE A 4 -18.62 -17.37 11.16
CA PHE A 4 -18.00 -16.70 10.03
C PHE A 4 -17.52 -15.33 10.50
N GLY A 5 -16.33 -15.27 11.11
CA GLY A 5 -15.59 -14.02 11.22
C GLY A 5 -15.44 -13.50 9.79
N LEU A 6 -15.93 -12.29 9.54
CA LEU A 6 -16.02 -11.71 8.20
C LEU A 6 -14.70 -11.96 7.44
N PRO A 7 -14.71 -12.79 6.36
CA PRO A 7 -13.49 -13.15 5.62
C PRO A 7 -12.88 -11.96 4.85
N ASN A 8 -13.48 -10.78 4.97
CA ASN A 8 -13.18 -9.56 4.24
C ASN A 8 -12.55 -8.49 5.14
N ALA A 9 -11.62 -8.84 6.03
CA ALA A 9 -10.73 -7.84 6.62
C ALA A 9 -9.81 -7.29 5.52
N GLN A 10 -10.33 -6.36 4.72
CA GLN A 10 -9.59 -5.73 3.64
C GLN A 10 -8.71 -4.62 4.19
N VAL A 11 -7.45 -4.63 3.78
CA VAL A 11 -6.54 -3.52 4.08
C VAL A 11 -6.67 -2.51 2.95
N ASP A 12 -7.16 -1.31 3.31
CA ASP A 12 -7.16 -0.16 2.41
C ASP A 12 -5.72 0.38 2.29
N ILE A 13 -5.02 -0.08 1.24
CA ILE A 13 -3.62 0.27 0.98
C ILE A 13 -3.46 1.77 0.77
N ALA A 14 -4.44 2.45 0.16
CA ALA A 14 -4.39 3.90 -0.04
C ALA A 14 -4.42 4.65 1.30
N LYS A 15 -5.28 4.23 2.24
CA LYS A 15 -5.30 4.81 3.59
C LYS A 15 -4.04 4.49 4.38
N LEU A 16 -3.51 3.28 4.28
CA LEU A 16 -2.26 2.89 4.96
C LEU A 16 -1.08 3.71 4.42
N HIS A 17 -0.97 3.79 3.09
CA HIS A 17 0.00 4.63 2.38
C HIS A 17 -0.09 6.09 2.83
N GLY A 18 -1.28 6.69 2.81
CA GLY A 18 -1.47 8.09 3.18
C GLY A 18 -1.17 8.39 4.66
N ARG A 19 -1.34 7.42 5.56
CA ARG A 19 -0.94 7.56 6.98
C ARG A 19 0.57 7.50 7.14
N GLN A 20 1.24 6.55 6.49
CA GLN A 20 2.69 6.42 6.54
C GLN A 20 3.39 7.62 5.91
N LEU A 21 2.90 8.05 4.76
CA LEU A 21 3.46 9.19 4.05
C LEU A 21 3.34 10.49 4.86
N ARG A 22 2.21 10.71 5.56
CA ARG A 22 2.06 11.85 6.48
C ARG A 22 2.99 11.79 7.69
N ARG A 23 3.31 10.59 8.19
CA ARG A 23 4.25 10.43 9.32
C ARG A 23 5.68 10.75 8.91
N LEU A 24 6.10 10.30 7.73
CA LEU A 24 7.46 10.51 7.22
C LEU A 24 7.64 11.90 6.58
N HIS A 25 6.61 12.42 5.93
CA HIS A 25 6.66 13.66 5.16
C HIS A 25 5.35 14.47 5.28
N PRO A 26 5.22 15.32 6.33
CA PRO A 26 3.96 16.02 6.62
C PRO A 26 3.50 17.03 5.56
N HIS A 27 4.38 17.47 4.65
CA HIS A 27 4.07 18.46 3.61
C HIS A 27 3.67 17.86 2.24
N ILE A 28 3.65 16.54 2.10
CA ILE A 28 3.41 15.90 0.80
C ILE A 28 1.94 15.43 0.72
N GLU A 29 1.19 15.96 -0.23
CA GLU A 29 -0.14 15.42 -0.58
C GLU A 29 -0.01 13.98 -1.08
N ALA A 30 -0.79 13.08 -0.48
CA ALA A 30 -0.85 11.69 -0.87
C ALA A 30 -1.68 11.57 -2.16
N SER A 31 -1.01 11.29 -3.29
CA SER A 31 -1.71 10.89 -4.50
C SER A 31 -2.42 9.55 -4.27
N SER A 32 -3.65 9.43 -4.77
CA SER A 32 -4.46 8.21 -4.67
C SER A 32 -4.11 7.17 -5.75
N ARG A 33 -3.25 7.51 -6.71
CA ARG A 33 -2.88 6.61 -7.82
C ARG A 33 -1.80 5.63 -7.38
N LEU A 34 -2.02 4.34 -7.68
CA LEU A 34 -1.07 3.26 -7.38
C LEU A 34 0.31 3.52 -8.02
N GLY A 35 0.35 3.99 -9.27
CA GLY A 35 1.60 4.31 -9.97
C GLY A 35 2.46 5.33 -9.22
N ASP A 36 1.85 6.41 -8.73
CA ASP A 36 2.58 7.45 -7.98
C ASP A 36 3.11 6.91 -6.64
N ALA A 37 2.36 6.03 -5.98
CA ALA A 37 2.83 5.35 -4.78
C ALA A 37 4.02 4.43 -5.07
N LEU A 38 3.98 3.65 -6.15
CA LEU A 38 5.11 2.78 -6.54
C LEU A 38 6.38 3.61 -6.78
N THR A 39 6.29 4.72 -7.50
CA THR A 39 7.43 5.61 -7.74
C THR A 39 7.99 6.20 -6.46
N ARG A 40 7.12 6.67 -5.55
CA ARG A 40 7.55 7.26 -4.26
C ARG A 40 8.26 6.25 -3.36
N TRP A 41 7.80 5.01 -3.35
CA TRP A 41 8.41 3.93 -2.56
C TRP A 41 9.52 3.18 -3.30
N LYS A 42 9.97 3.69 -4.46
CA LYS A 42 11.02 3.10 -5.31
C LYS A 42 10.75 1.63 -5.67
N LEU A 43 9.49 1.31 -5.92
CA LEU A 43 9.05 -0.02 -6.36
C LEU A 43 9.00 -0.09 -7.90
N PRO A 44 9.09 -1.31 -8.48
CA PRO A 44 9.01 -1.48 -9.93
C PRO A 44 7.70 -0.89 -10.48
N PRO A 45 7.76 -0.07 -11.55
CA PRO A 45 6.56 0.48 -12.17
C PRO A 45 5.75 -0.64 -12.84
N LEU A 46 4.43 -0.46 -12.91
CA LEU A 46 3.57 -1.33 -13.71
C LEU A 46 3.88 -1.08 -15.19
N THR A 47 4.63 -1.98 -15.82
CA THR A 47 4.91 -1.95 -17.27
C THR A 47 3.75 -2.47 -18.10
N TRP A 48 2.92 -3.36 -17.54
CA TRP A 48 1.76 -3.95 -18.22
C TRP A 48 0.55 -3.93 -17.28
N PRO A 49 -0.47 -3.09 -17.53
CA PRO A 49 -1.67 -3.04 -16.68
C PRO A 49 -2.50 -4.32 -16.87
N SER A 50 -2.54 -5.14 -15.83
CA SER A 50 -3.28 -6.38 -15.72
C SER A 50 -3.72 -6.53 -14.27
N VAL A 51 -4.86 -7.20 -14.02
CA VAL A 51 -5.35 -7.44 -12.66
C VAL A 51 -4.29 -8.13 -11.79
N VAL A 52 -3.50 -9.04 -12.39
CA VAL A 52 -2.41 -9.73 -11.70
C VAL A 52 -1.24 -8.79 -11.38
N SER A 53 -0.87 -7.90 -12.30
CA SER A 53 0.23 -6.96 -12.07
C SER A 53 -0.15 -5.89 -11.05
N GLU A 54 -1.40 -5.42 -11.07
CA GLU A 54 -1.94 -4.50 -10.07
C GLU A 54 -2.01 -5.14 -8.68
N ALA A 55 -2.48 -6.39 -8.59
CA ALA A 55 -2.49 -7.15 -7.34
C ALA A 55 -1.07 -7.37 -6.80
N THR A 56 -0.12 -7.72 -7.67
CA THR A 56 1.28 -7.93 -7.31
C THR A 56 1.91 -6.63 -6.80
N ALA A 57 1.70 -5.52 -7.50
CA ALA A 57 2.23 -4.22 -7.10
C ALA A 57 1.62 -3.72 -5.79
N SER A 58 0.32 -3.96 -5.60
CA SER A 58 -0.38 -3.66 -4.34
C SER A 58 0.21 -4.49 -3.18
N ALA A 59 0.47 -5.78 -3.39
CA ALA A 59 1.10 -6.64 -2.38
C ALA A 59 2.53 -6.21 -2.04
N LEU A 60 3.34 -5.85 -3.05
CA LEU A 60 4.70 -5.34 -2.83
C LEU A 60 4.70 -4.02 -2.06
N LEU A 61 3.77 -3.12 -2.40
CA LEU A 61 3.59 -1.85 -1.68
C LEU A 61 3.20 -2.10 -0.23
N TYR A 62 2.27 -3.03 0.03
CA TYR A 62 1.89 -3.42 1.38
C TYR A 62 3.07 -3.96 2.19
N LEU A 63 3.85 -4.90 1.64
CA LEU A 63 5.04 -5.45 2.31
C LEU A 63 6.08 -4.37 2.62
N ARG A 64 6.29 -3.42 1.70
CA ARG A 64 7.20 -2.30 1.91
C ARG A 64 6.72 -1.42 3.05
N LEU A 65 5.44 -1.03 3.03
CA LEU A 65 4.84 -0.19 4.08
C LEU A 65 4.88 -0.89 5.45
N GLN A 66 4.66 -2.21 5.50
CA GLN A 66 4.74 -2.97 6.75
C GLN A 66 6.15 -3.00 7.33
N ARG A 67 7.20 -3.12 6.49
CA ARG A 67 8.59 -3.02 6.95
C ARG A 67 8.89 -1.66 7.55
N GLU A 68 8.39 -0.60 6.94
CA GLU A 68 8.62 0.78 7.40
C GLU A 68 7.87 1.06 8.70
N ILE A 69 6.65 0.52 8.85
CA ILE A 69 5.94 0.50 10.15
C ILE A 69 6.79 -0.20 11.21
N ALA A 70 7.33 -1.38 10.90
CA ALA A 70 8.14 -2.14 11.87
C ALA A 70 9.46 -1.44 12.23
N LEU A 71 10.02 -0.61 11.34
CA LEU A 71 11.23 0.18 11.61
C LEU A 71 10.95 1.50 12.36
N THR A 72 9.72 2.01 12.30
CA THR A 72 9.32 3.29 12.92
C THR A 72 8.48 3.12 14.19
N ALA A 73 8.18 1.88 14.57
CA ALA A 73 7.49 1.50 15.81
C ALA A 73 8.51 1.21 16.92
#